data_AF-A0A7K2KL18-F1
#
_entry.id   AF-A0A7K2KL18-F1
#
_cell.length_a   1.000
_cell.length_b   1.000
_cell.length_c   1.000
_cell.angle_alpha   90.00
_cell.angle_beta   90.00
_cell.angle_gamma   90.00
#
_symmetry.space_group_name_H-M   'P 1'
#
loop_
_entity.id
_entity.type
_entity.pdbx_description
1 polymer ?
#
loop_
_entity_poly.entity_id
_entity_poly.type
_entity_poly.pdbx_seq_one_letter_code
_entity_poly.pdbx_strand_id
1 'polypeptide(L)'
;MQLASSLRNLGRPDRSVELLTAERAVPADRLDADETALSGAVDAFLALALADTGRDREAASLALGALAPLLPRYNRSLAHYAQALLTAPDGS
;
A
#
# COMPACT_ATOMS: atom_id res chain seq x y z
N MET A 1 4.94 12.65 0.22
CA MET A 1 6.00 11.63 0.02
C MET A 1 7.27 11.83 0.84
N GLN A 2 7.90 13.02 0.85
CA GLN A 2 9.12 13.26 1.66
C GLN A 2 8.93 12.94 3.16
N LEU A 3 7.75 13.20 3.72
CA LEU A 3 7.45 12.93 5.13
C LEU A 3 7.45 11.43 5.47
N ALA A 4 6.84 10.59 4.64
CA ALA A 4 6.78 9.14 4.87
C ALA A 4 8.16 8.46 4.74
N SER A 5 8.97 8.88 3.76
CA SER A 5 10.37 8.45 3.64
C SER A 5 11.21 8.90 4.85
N SER A 6 10.96 10.12 5.35
CA SER A 6 11.63 10.61 6.56
C SER A 6 11.22 9.83 7.80
N LEU A 7 9.94 9.51 8.00
CA LEU A 7 9.45 8.77 9.17
C LEU A 7 9.93 7.31 9.19
N ARG A 8 10.05 6.69 8.02
CA ARG A 8 10.70 5.40 7.79
C ARG A 8 12.17 5.43 8.20
N ASN A 9 12.92 6.41 7.70
CA ASN A 9 14.35 6.56 7.99
C ASN A 9 14.62 6.96 9.46
N LEU A 10 13.63 7.54 10.16
CA LEU A 10 13.70 7.89 11.58
C LEU A 10 13.29 6.75 12.52
N GLY A 11 13.15 5.51 12.02
CA GLY A 11 12.91 4.33 12.84
C GLY A 11 11.51 4.26 13.48
N ARG A 12 10.50 4.90 12.87
CA ARG A 12 9.11 4.90 13.35
C ARG A 12 8.15 4.30 12.30
N PRO A 13 8.29 3.01 11.96
CA PRO A 13 7.48 2.38 10.91
C PRO A 13 5.98 2.37 11.26
N ASP A 14 5.61 2.11 12.52
CA ASP A 14 4.19 2.13 12.95
C ASP A 14 3.50 3.47 12.70
N ARG A 15 4.19 4.57 13.01
CA ARG A 15 3.64 5.93 12.77
C ARG A 15 3.52 6.23 11.28
N SER A 16 4.43 5.68 10.49
CA SER A 16 4.35 5.78 9.03
C SER A 16 3.14 5.02 8.49
N VAL A 17 2.86 3.81 9.01
CA VAL A 17 1.66 3.04 8.68
C VAL A 17 0.39 3.84 9.00
N GLU A 18 0.29 4.40 10.21
CA GLU A 18 -0.90 5.17 10.63
C GLU A 18 -1.15 6.36 9.70
N LEU A 19 -0.12 7.19 9.45
CA LEU A 19 -0.24 8.36 8.60
C LEU A 19 -0.64 7.96 7.17
N LEU A 20 0.08 7.02 6.56
CA LEU A 20 -0.18 6.61 5.18
C LEU A 20 -1.52 5.90 5.02
N THR A 21 -1.99 5.19 6.05
CA THR A 21 -3.34 4.61 6.05
C THR A 21 -4.39 5.72 6.05
N ALA A 22 -4.19 6.79 6.83
CA ALA A 22 -5.10 7.94 6.84
C ALA A 22 -5.10 8.67 5.48
N GLU A 23 -3.93 8.92 4.89
CA GLU A 23 -3.81 9.53 3.55
C GLU A 23 -4.54 8.68 2.49
N ARG A 24 -4.34 7.37 2.51
CA ARG A 24 -5.00 6.43 1.59
C ARG A 24 -6.51 6.38 1.77
N ALA A 25 -7.02 6.67 2.96
CA ALA A 25 -8.45 6.64 3.26
C ALA A 25 -9.19 7.92 2.81
N VAL A 26 -8.46 8.95 2.34
CA VAL A 26 -9.08 10.16 1.80
C VAL A 26 -9.89 9.79 0.54
N PRO A 27 -11.19 10.11 0.50
CA PRO A 27 -12.03 9.87 -0.68
C PRO A 27 -11.48 10.58 -1.93
N ALA A 28 -11.49 9.88 -3.07
CA ALA A 28 -10.93 10.41 -4.32
C ALA A 28 -11.61 11.69 -4.82
N ASP A 29 -12.88 11.94 -4.46
CA ASP A 29 -13.60 13.17 -4.78
C ASP A 29 -13.15 14.39 -3.95
N ARG A 30 -12.30 14.16 -2.94
CA ARG A 30 -11.68 15.20 -2.11
C ARG A 30 -10.21 15.45 -2.43
N LEU A 31 -9.63 14.68 -3.34
CA LEU A 31 -8.24 14.85 -3.78
C LEU A 31 -8.21 15.76 -5.01
N ASP A 32 -7.21 16.64 -5.05
CA ASP A 32 -6.88 17.33 -6.29
C ASP A 32 -6.12 16.41 -7.28
N ALA A 33 -5.78 16.95 -8.45
CA ALA A 33 -5.11 16.17 -9.50
C ALA A 33 -3.70 15.71 -9.10
N ASP A 34 -2.96 16.53 -8.36
CA ASP A 34 -1.59 16.24 -7.93
C ASP A 34 -1.61 15.19 -6.81
N GLU A 35 -2.54 15.32 -5.86
CA GLU A 35 -2.78 14.33 -4.80
C GLU A 35 -3.25 13.00 -5.37
N THR A 36 -4.15 13.03 -6.36
CA THR A 36 -4.59 11.82 -7.07
C THR A 36 -3.40 11.11 -7.74
N ALA A 37 -2.53 11.86 -8.41
CA ALA A 37 -1.33 11.33 -9.05
C ALA A 37 -0.34 10.68 -8.05
N LEU A 38 -0.39 11.09 -6.77
CA LEU A 38 0.43 10.53 -5.70
C LEU A 38 -0.15 9.27 -5.04
N SER A 39 -1.38 8.86 -5.35
CA SER A 39 -2.04 7.71 -4.71
C SER A 39 -1.21 6.42 -4.81
N GLY A 40 -0.62 6.14 -5.97
CA GLY A 40 0.25 4.97 -6.15
C GLY A 40 1.54 5.04 -5.32
N ALA A 41 2.03 6.26 -5.05
CA ALA A 41 3.17 6.47 -4.19
C ALA A 41 2.78 6.24 -2.71
N VAL A 42 1.60 6.70 -2.28
CA VAL A 42 1.06 6.40 -0.94
C VAL A 42 0.94 4.89 -0.73
N ASP A 43 0.40 4.15 -1.69
CA ASP A 43 0.29 2.69 -1.63
C ASP A 43 1.67 2.01 -1.51
N ALA A 44 2.64 2.42 -2.33
CA ALA A 44 3.99 1.83 -2.32
C ALA A 44 4.70 2.08 -0.98
N PHE A 45 4.61 3.30 -0.45
CA PHE A 45 5.22 3.61 0.84
C PHE A 45 4.44 2.99 1.99
N LEU A 46 3.11 2.81 1.92
CA LEU A 46 2.40 2.09 2.96
C LEU A 46 2.81 0.62 2.98
N ALA A 47 2.92 -0.02 1.80
CA ALA A 47 3.33 -1.41 1.69
C ALA A 47 4.70 -1.66 2.33
N LEU A 48 5.69 -0.82 2.03
CA LEU A 48 6.99 -0.95 2.66
C LEU A 48 6.94 -0.71 4.20
N ALA A 49 5.97 0.03 4.73
CA ALA A 49 5.91 0.38 6.16
C ALA A 49 5.32 -0.80 6.92
N LEU A 50 4.32 -1.44 6.31
CA LEU A 50 3.77 -2.71 6.74
C LEU A 50 4.89 -3.78 6.81
N ALA A 51 5.73 -3.89 5.78
CA ALA A 51 6.85 -4.83 5.78
C ALA A 51 7.84 -4.57 6.94
N ASP A 52 8.20 -3.31 7.19
CA ASP A 52 9.10 -2.96 8.31
C ASP A 52 8.48 -3.24 9.70
N THR A 53 7.16 -3.44 9.78
CA THR A 53 6.43 -3.85 11.00
C THR A 53 6.17 -5.35 11.09
N GLY A 54 6.66 -6.15 10.14
CA GLY A 54 6.40 -7.60 10.06
C GLY A 54 5.02 -7.98 9.51
N ARG A 55 4.29 -7.03 8.91
CA ARG A 55 2.98 -7.23 8.28
C ARG A 55 3.14 -7.55 6.79
N ASP A 56 4.01 -8.51 6.48
CA ASP A 56 4.50 -8.78 5.12
C ASP A 56 3.40 -9.17 4.13
N ARG A 57 2.38 -9.89 4.60
CA ARG A 57 1.25 -10.31 3.76
C ARG A 57 0.36 -9.14 3.38
N GLU A 58 0.14 -8.23 4.31
CA GLU A 58 -0.60 -7.00 4.06
C GLU A 58 0.18 -6.08 3.13
N ALA A 59 1.49 -5.98 3.33
CA ALA A 59 2.40 -5.26 2.44
C ALA A 59 2.31 -5.80 1.00
N ALA A 60 2.46 -7.12 0.84
CA ALA A 60 2.38 -7.77 -0.47
C ALA A 60 0.99 -7.64 -1.10
N SER A 61 -0.08 -7.81 -0.31
CA SER A 61 -1.46 -7.61 -0.77
C SER A 61 -1.65 -6.20 -1.34
N LEU A 62 -1.23 -5.19 -0.59
CA LEU A 62 -1.36 -3.79 -1.00
C LEU A 62 -0.56 -3.49 -2.28
N ALA A 63 0.70 -3.91 -2.34
CA ALA A 63 1.56 -3.68 -3.49
C ALA A 63 1.02 -4.37 -4.77
N LEU A 64 0.59 -5.62 -4.66
CA LEU A 64 0.01 -6.35 -5.80
C LEU A 64 -1.33 -5.75 -6.23
N GLY A 65 -2.15 -5.30 -5.28
CA GLY A 65 -3.40 -4.59 -5.56
C GLY A 65 -3.18 -3.28 -6.30
N ALA A 66 -2.15 -2.51 -5.93
CA ALA A 66 -1.79 -1.26 -6.60
C ALA A 66 -1.20 -1.48 -8.00
N LEU A 67 -0.48 -2.58 -8.22
CA LEU A 67 0.09 -2.94 -9.52
C LEU A 67 -0.97 -3.49 -10.49
N ALA A 68 -1.99 -4.18 -10.00
CA ALA A 68 -2.96 -4.88 -10.84
C ALA A 68 -3.63 -3.99 -11.92
N PRO A 69 -4.09 -2.76 -11.65
CA PRO A 69 -4.67 -1.87 -12.66
C PRO A 69 -3.68 -1.42 -13.74
N LEU A 70 -2.38 -1.44 -13.44
CA LEU A 70 -1.32 -1.00 -14.36
C LEU A 70 -0.97 -2.07 -15.41
N LEU A 71 -1.38 -3.32 -15.19
CA LEU A 71 -1.02 -4.42 -16.06
C LEU A 71 -2.01 -4.60 -17.23
N PRO A 72 -1.54 -4.67 -18.49
CA PRO A 72 -2.40 -4.90 -19.65
C PRO A 72 -2.96 -6.32 -19.70
N ARG A 73 -2.34 -7.29 -18.99
CA ARG A 73 -2.77 -8.68 -18.87
C ARG A 73 -2.61 -9.13 -17.42
N TYR A 74 -3.38 -10.15 -17.02
CA TYR A 74 -3.36 -10.71 -15.66
C TYR A 74 -3.82 -9.76 -14.53
N ASN A 75 -4.37 -8.58 -14.84
CA ASN A 75 -4.87 -7.63 -13.85
C ASN A 75 -5.85 -8.27 -12.84
N ARG A 76 -6.85 -9.02 -13.33
CA ARG A 76 -7.86 -9.71 -12.51
C ARG A 76 -7.22 -10.79 -11.64
N SER A 77 -6.30 -11.57 -12.20
CA SER A 77 -5.58 -12.61 -11.47
C SER A 77 -4.71 -12.01 -10.36
N LEU A 78 -4.02 -10.92 -10.65
CA LEU A 78 -3.17 -10.25 -9.65
C LEU A 78 -4.00 -9.61 -8.53
N ALA A 79 -5.11 -8.96 -8.88
CA ALA A 79 -6.07 -8.44 -7.90
C ALA A 79 -6.66 -9.57 -7.03
N HIS A 80 -6.92 -10.74 -7.62
CA HIS A 80 -7.37 -11.90 -6.87
C HIS A 80 -6.31 -12.39 -5.86
N TYR A 81 -5.05 -12.54 -6.29
CA TYR A 81 -3.98 -12.97 -5.39
C TYR A 81 -3.68 -11.94 -4.29
N ALA A 82 -3.77 -10.64 -4.60
CA ALA A 82 -3.68 -9.58 -3.61
C ALA A 82 -4.70 -9.79 -2.48
N GLN A 83 -5.96 -10.09 -2.81
CA GLN A 83 -7.00 -10.37 -1.80
C GLN A 83 -6.79 -11.71 -1.08
N ALA A 84 -6.32 -12.74 -1.80
CA ALA A 84 -6.07 -14.06 -1.23
C ALA A 84 -4.99 -14.00 -0.12
N LEU A 85 -4.00 -13.11 -0.23
CA LEU A 85 -2.97 -12.95 0.80
C LEU A 85 -3.52 -12.57 2.19
N LEU A 86 -4.66 -11.86 2.24
CA LEU A 86 -5.30 -11.42 3.50
C LEU A 86 -6.20 -12.48 4.13
N THR A 87 -6.59 -13.50 3.37
CA THR A 87 -7.60 -14.49 3.76
C THR A 87 -7.04 -15.90 3.88
N ALA A 88 -5.91 -16.19 3.21
CA ALA A 88 -5.25 -17.47 3.32
C ALA A 88 -4.49 -17.55 4.67
N PRO A 89 -4.69 -18.63 5.46
CA PRO A 89 -3.93 -18.86 6.68
C PRO A 89 -2.44 -19.01 6.35
N ASP A 90 -1.58 -18.61 7.30
CA ASP A 90 -0.13 -18.73 7.15
C ASP A 90 0.30 -20.19 7.11
N GLY A 91 0.71 -20.65 5.92
CA GLY A 91 1.31 -21.97 5.71
C GLY A 91 0.29 -23.13 5.66
N SER A 92 0.17 -23.74 4.47
CA SER A 92 -0.12 -25.17 4.36
C SER A 92 1.19 -25.93 4.23
#